data_AF-A0A1Q8QAZ5-F1
#
_entry.id   AF-A0A1Q8QAZ5-F1
#
_cell.length_a   1.000
_cell.length_b   1.000
_cell.length_c   1.000
_cell.angle_alpha   90.00
_cell.angle_beta   90.00
_cell.angle_gamma   90.00
#
_symmetry.space_group_name_H-M   'P 1'
#
loop_
_entity.id
_entity.type
_entity.pdbx_description
1 polymer ?
#
loop_
_entity_poly.entity_id
_entity_poly.type
_entity_poly.pdbx_seq_one_letter_code
_entity_poly.pdbx_strand_id
1 'polypeptide(L)'
;MHITTWLDTLHSNHTGAVDTDLQALAGSSHCFLTDQQVSHQIECLSGHLGDMRPNLRQAVIAYTLYTRQIDRIQDTVSKDFCRDSCDRPPVGCCNASHCDIFTPSDYFLYQPSPLSLQLAQAIARLQKQEDAQGQAAGAVHRGQYCPYLTDRGCTLKLFKSPRCVHYLCQTLRTDLAGRYGAAGAGFATAMGETSNRVIASLADFTNPAVLATARDMLPA
;
A
#
# COMPACT_ATOMS: atom_id res chain seq x y z
N MET A 1 10.29 -3.93 11.17
CA MET A 1 10.09 -5.27 10.59
C MET A 1 10.02 -5.11 9.07
N HIS A 2 10.85 -5.84 8.33
CA HIS A 2 10.88 -5.80 6.86
C HIS A 2 9.64 -6.52 6.31
N ILE A 3 9.06 -6.04 5.20
CA ILE A 3 7.90 -6.67 4.53
C ILE A 3 8.12 -8.17 4.29
N THR A 4 9.35 -8.56 3.95
CA THR A 4 9.75 -9.97 3.77
C THR A 4 9.49 -10.79 5.04
N THR A 5 9.88 -10.28 6.21
CA THR A 5 9.67 -10.96 7.50
C THR A 5 8.20 -11.23 7.78
N TRP A 6 7.28 -10.35 7.33
CA TRP A 6 5.85 -10.59 7.47
C TRP A 6 5.37 -11.70 6.53
N LEU A 7 5.75 -11.63 5.24
CA LEU A 7 5.41 -12.65 4.24
C LEU A 7 5.86 -14.05 4.68
N ASP A 8 7.04 -14.14 5.29
CA ASP A 8 7.61 -15.40 5.76
C ASP A 8 6.84 -16.00 6.97
N THR A 9 6.03 -15.20 7.68
CA THR A 9 5.18 -15.67 8.79
C THR A 9 3.83 -16.20 8.33
N LEU A 10 3.49 -16.02 7.05
CA LEU A 10 2.22 -16.47 6.50
C LEU A 10 2.24 -18.00 6.37
N HIS A 11 1.28 -18.64 7.04
CA HIS A 11 1.14 -20.08 6.96
C HIS A 11 0.54 -20.45 5.61
N SER A 12 1.22 -21.33 4.86
CA SER A 12 0.72 -21.85 3.60
C SER A 12 -0.25 -23.00 3.88
N ASN A 13 -1.54 -22.75 3.68
CA ASN A 13 -2.55 -23.80 3.88
C ASN A 13 -2.79 -24.62 2.60
N HIS A 14 -2.49 -24.08 1.41
CA HIS A 14 -2.80 -24.74 0.13
C HIS A 14 -1.77 -24.42 -0.97
N THR A 15 -1.21 -25.46 -1.61
CA THR A 15 -0.19 -25.34 -2.67
C THR A 15 -0.78 -25.18 -4.08
N GLY A 16 -2.02 -25.60 -4.32
CA GLY A 16 -2.57 -25.72 -5.69
C GLY A 16 -2.92 -24.41 -6.42
N ALA A 17 -2.93 -23.26 -5.73
CA ALA A 17 -3.30 -21.97 -6.31
C ALA A 17 -2.11 -21.14 -6.84
N VAL A 18 -0.89 -21.46 -6.39
CA VAL A 18 0.31 -20.64 -6.58
C VAL A 18 0.67 -20.47 -8.05
N ASP A 19 0.75 -21.58 -8.80
CA ASP A 19 1.14 -21.55 -10.22
C ASP A 19 0.17 -20.74 -11.08
N THR A 20 -1.12 -20.82 -10.78
CA THR A 20 -2.16 -20.06 -11.50
C THR A 20 -2.01 -18.57 -11.25
N ASP A 21 -1.72 -18.16 -10.01
CA ASP A 21 -1.58 -16.76 -9.66
C ASP A 21 -0.25 -16.17 -10.15
N LEU A 22 0.83 -16.96 -10.13
CA LEU A 22 2.11 -16.61 -10.76
C LEU A 22 1.92 -16.33 -12.25
N GLN A 23 1.24 -17.24 -12.98
CA GLN A 23 0.97 -17.05 -14.40
C GLN A 23 0.08 -15.84 -14.67
N ALA A 24 -0.96 -15.63 -13.86
CA ALA A 24 -1.90 -14.52 -14.02
C ALA A 24 -1.24 -13.14 -13.78
N LEU A 25 -0.24 -13.07 -12.90
CA LEU A 25 0.39 -11.81 -12.48
C LEU A 25 1.73 -11.54 -13.16
N ALA A 26 2.35 -12.52 -13.81
CA ALA A 26 3.64 -12.38 -14.50
C ALA A 26 3.69 -11.29 -15.59
N GLY A 27 2.55 -10.92 -16.17
CA GLY A 27 2.46 -9.88 -17.22
C GLY A 27 2.48 -8.44 -16.71
N SER A 28 2.48 -8.21 -15.40
CA SER A 28 2.44 -6.86 -14.82
C SER A 28 3.84 -6.28 -14.62
N SER A 29 4.03 -5.01 -14.96
CA SER A 29 5.32 -4.35 -14.74
C SER A 29 5.48 -3.96 -13.26
N HIS A 30 6.49 -4.54 -12.60
CA HIS A 30 6.83 -4.27 -11.20
C HIS A 30 8.17 -3.55 -11.08
N CYS A 31 8.26 -2.35 -11.66
CA CYS A 31 9.51 -1.63 -11.89
C CYS A 31 10.37 -1.34 -10.65
N PHE A 32 9.81 -1.41 -9.44
CA PHE A 32 10.53 -1.17 -8.19
C PHE A 32 10.71 -2.44 -7.34
N LEU A 33 10.45 -3.62 -7.91
CA LEU A 33 10.64 -4.92 -7.27
C LEU A 33 11.46 -5.82 -8.18
N THR A 34 12.27 -6.70 -7.59
CA THR A 34 12.91 -7.76 -8.38
C THR A 34 11.93 -8.89 -8.63
N ASP A 35 12.12 -9.66 -9.71
CA ASP A 35 11.28 -10.82 -10.02
C ASP A 35 11.19 -11.79 -8.84
N GLN A 36 12.31 -12.03 -8.14
CA GLN A 36 12.34 -12.86 -6.93
C GLN A 36 11.40 -12.33 -5.83
N GLN A 37 11.33 -11.01 -5.64
CA GLN A 37 10.45 -10.42 -4.63
C GLN A 37 8.99 -10.49 -5.01
N VAL A 38 8.69 -10.39 -6.31
CA VAL A 38 7.36 -10.54 -6.87
C VAL A 38 6.90 -11.99 -6.69
N SER A 39 7.67 -12.97 -7.17
CA SER A 39 7.35 -14.39 -7.05
C SER A 39 7.17 -14.80 -5.59
N HIS A 40 8.12 -14.44 -4.71
CA HIS A 40 8.02 -14.75 -3.27
C HIS A 40 6.73 -14.22 -2.64
N GLN A 41 6.34 -12.98 -2.97
CA GLN A 41 5.11 -12.41 -2.44
C GLN A 41 3.86 -13.09 -3.00
N ILE A 42 3.85 -13.43 -4.29
CA ILE A 42 2.75 -14.17 -4.91
C ILE A 42 2.61 -15.54 -4.24
N GLU A 43 3.71 -16.28 -4.05
CA GLU A 43 3.73 -17.60 -3.43
C GLU A 43 3.17 -17.56 -2.00
N CYS A 44 3.72 -16.69 -1.13
CA CYS A 44 3.28 -16.57 0.26
C CYS A 44 1.80 -16.17 0.37
N LEU A 45 1.36 -15.17 -0.41
CA LEU A 45 -0.03 -14.70 -0.33
C LEU A 45 -1.00 -15.67 -0.97
N SER A 46 -0.64 -16.34 -2.06
CA SER A 46 -1.50 -17.35 -2.69
C SER A 46 -1.75 -18.52 -1.75
N GLY A 47 -0.71 -18.98 -1.04
CA GLY A 47 -0.82 -20.03 -0.03
C GLY A 47 -1.66 -19.63 1.19
N HIS A 48 -1.50 -18.40 1.68
CA HIS A 48 -2.26 -17.87 2.83
C HIS A 48 -3.73 -17.61 2.49
N LEU A 49 -4.00 -17.15 1.27
CA LEU A 49 -5.34 -16.79 0.81
C LEU A 49 -6.03 -17.95 0.08
N GLY A 50 -5.58 -19.20 0.25
CA GLY A 50 -6.00 -20.35 -0.57
C GLY A 50 -7.51 -20.54 -0.72
N ASP A 51 -8.30 -20.28 0.33
CA ASP A 51 -9.77 -20.39 0.32
C ASP A 51 -10.50 -19.23 -0.38
N MET A 52 -9.76 -18.17 -0.74
CA MET A 52 -10.30 -17.01 -1.42
C MET A 52 -10.53 -17.34 -2.91
N ARG A 53 -11.64 -16.83 -3.47
CA ARG A 53 -11.93 -16.98 -4.91
C ARG A 53 -10.78 -16.43 -5.75
N PRO A 54 -10.40 -17.07 -6.86
CA PRO A 54 -9.21 -16.70 -7.64
C PRO A 54 -9.16 -15.22 -8.05
N ASN A 55 -10.27 -14.69 -8.57
CA ASN A 55 -10.35 -13.29 -8.99
C ASN A 55 -10.10 -12.28 -7.86
N LEU A 56 -10.64 -12.55 -6.66
CA LEU A 56 -10.43 -11.71 -5.49
C LEU A 56 -9.01 -11.87 -4.93
N ARG A 57 -8.50 -13.10 -4.89
CA ARG A 57 -7.15 -13.40 -4.42
C ARG A 57 -6.10 -12.70 -5.27
N GLN A 58 -6.21 -12.81 -6.59
CA GLN A 58 -5.34 -12.12 -7.54
C GLN A 58 -5.42 -10.60 -7.40
N ALA A 59 -6.62 -10.04 -7.18
CA ALA A 59 -6.79 -8.61 -6.93
C ALA A 59 -6.10 -8.15 -5.63
N VAL A 60 -6.18 -8.94 -4.54
CA VAL A 60 -5.46 -8.65 -3.29
C VAL A 60 -3.94 -8.69 -3.53
N ILE A 61 -3.43 -9.73 -4.19
CA ILE A 61 -2.00 -9.88 -4.46
C ILE A 61 -1.49 -8.72 -5.33
N ALA A 62 -2.18 -8.41 -6.43
CA ALA A 62 -1.83 -7.30 -7.31
C ALA A 62 -1.79 -5.96 -6.56
N TYR A 63 -2.80 -5.69 -5.72
CA TYR A 63 -2.84 -4.47 -4.91
C TYR A 63 -1.69 -4.39 -3.90
N THR A 64 -1.33 -5.49 -3.25
CA THR A 64 -0.21 -5.50 -2.29
C THR A 64 1.16 -5.38 -2.98
N LEU A 65 1.32 -5.92 -4.19
CA LEU A 65 2.51 -5.70 -5.02
C LEU A 65 2.64 -4.22 -5.39
N TYR A 66 1.53 -3.57 -5.74
CA TYR A 66 1.48 -2.13 -5.96
C TYR A 66 1.87 -1.35 -4.69
N THR A 67 1.24 -1.65 -3.55
CA THR A 67 1.54 -0.98 -2.27
C THR A 67 3.00 -1.12 -1.87
N ARG A 68 3.61 -2.29 -2.08
CA ARG A 68 5.04 -2.52 -1.80
C ARG A 68 5.96 -1.67 -2.68
N GLN A 69 5.59 -1.44 -3.94
CA GLN A 69 6.33 -0.52 -4.82
C GLN A 69 6.24 0.91 -4.29
N ILE A 70 5.05 1.37 -3.88
CA ILE A 70 4.89 2.71 -3.30
C ILE A 70 5.67 2.85 -2.00
N ASP A 71 5.66 1.84 -1.14
CA ASP A 71 6.44 1.84 0.11
C ASP A 71 7.94 2.00 -0.17
N ARG A 72 8.48 1.32 -1.19
CA ARG A 72 9.89 1.50 -1.62
C ARG A 72 10.20 2.90 -2.15
N ILE A 73 9.30 3.45 -2.97
CA ILE A 73 9.45 4.82 -3.48
C ILE A 73 9.45 5.79 -2.31
N GLN A 74 8.45 5.70 -1.42
CA GLN A 74 8.34 6.55 -0.23
C GLN A 74 9.51 6.38 0.73
N ASP A 75 10.03 5.16 0.88
CA ASP A 75 11.23 4.90 1.68
C ASP A 75 12.45 5.67 1.15
N THR A 76 12.58 5.75 -0.17
CA THR A 76 13.68 6.46 -0.84
C THR A 76 13.50 7.97 -0.80
N VAL A 77 12.27 8.47 -1.01
CA VAL A 77 12.06 9.91 -1.21
C VAL A 77 11.55 10.64 0.00
N SER A 78 10.86 10.00 0.94
CA SER A 78 10.19 10.71 2.04
C SER A 78 10.87 10.53 3.39
N LYS A 79 11.55 9.41 3.65
CA LYS A 79 12.06 9.08 4.99
C LYS A 79 13.12 10.06 5.49
N ASP A 80 14.13 10.36 4.68
CA ASP A 80 15.22 11.26 5.07
C ASP A 80 14.69 12.67 5.32
N PHE A 81 13.86 13.20 4.42
CA PHE A 81 13.20 14.49 4.62
C PHE A 81 12.34 14.49 5.90
N CYS A 82 11.52 13.47 6.11
CA CYS A 82 10.67 13.38 7.30
C CYS A 82 11.46 13.32 8.60
N ARG A 83 12.63 12.67 8.59
CA ARG A 83 13.50 12.54 9.76
C ARG A 83 14.28 13.83 10.05
N ASP A 84 14.82 14.46 9.01
CA ASP A 84 15.86 15.48 9.15
C ASP A 84 15.33 16.91 8.93
N SER A 85 14.17 17.07 8.30
CA SER A 85 13.70 18.38 7.80
C SER A 85 12.20 18.63 7.99
N CYS A 86 11.49 17.74 8.67
CA CYS A 86 10.07 17.93 8.96
C CYS A 86 9.86 18.51 10.36
N ASP A 87 9.21 19.68 10.42
CA ASP A 87 8.89 20.35 11.69
C ASP A 87 7.80 19.63 12.50
N ARG A 88 7.17 18.59 11.95
CA ARG A 88 6.16 17.81 12.69
C ARG A 88 6.86 16.82 13.63
N PRO A 89 6.39 16.70 14.89
CA PRO A 89 6.87 15.67 15.81
C PRO A 89 6.68 14.27 15.20
N PRO A 90 7.42 13.24 15.68
CA PRO A 90 7.65 11.96 14.97
C PRO A 90 6.41 11.05 14.79
N VAL A 91 5.22 11.58 15.00
CA VAL A 91 3.96 11.01 14.54
C VAL A 91 3.83 11.28 13.05
N GLY A 92 4.25 10.32 12.24
CA GLY A 92 4.23 10.40 10.78
C GLY A 92 2.92 10.98 10.23
N CYS A 93 2.94 11.44 8.98
CA CYS A 93 1.86 12.28 8.41
C CYS A 93 0.48 11.59 8.22
N CYS A 94 0.20 10.49 8.92
CA CYS A 94 -1.08 9.79 8.90
C CYS A 94 -2.21 10.65 9.49
N ASN A 95 -3.34 10.69 8.78
CA ASN A 95 -4.62 11.19 9.29
C ASN A 95 -5.43 10.02 9.86
N ALA A 96 -6.29 10.28 10.85
CA ALA A 96 -7.20 9.31 11.46
C ALA A 96 -8.11 8.61 10.44
N SER A 97 -8.51 9.31 9.37
CA SER A 97 -9.44 8.76 8.36
C SER A 97 -8.76 8.08 7.17
N HIS A 98 -7.43 8.13 7.06
CA HIS A 98 -6.77 7.49 5.93
C HIS A 98 -6.74 5.98 6.05
N CYS A 99 -6.94 5.39 7.22
CA CYS A 99 -6.95 3.93 7.36
C CYS A 99 -8.18 3.26 6.73
N ASP A 100 -9.27 4.01 6.58
CA ASP A 100 -10.50 3.51 6.00
C ASP A 100 -10.36 3.34 4.48
N ILE A 101 -10.75 2.17 3.97
CA ILE A 101 -10.69 1.87 2.54
C ILE A 101 -11.78 2.63 1.80
N PHE A 102 -13.00 2.61 2.35
CA PHE A 102 -14.11 3.42 1.86
C PHE A 102 -14.45 4.50 2.86
N THR A 103 -14.68 5.70 2.35
CA THR A 103 -15.36 6.80 3.04
C THR A 103 -16.86 6.67 2.82
N PRO A 104 -17.69 7.32 3.65
CA PRO A 104 -19.13 7.40 3.41
C PRO A 104 -19.48 7.86 1.98
N SER A 105 -18.72 8.81 1.42
CA SER A 105 -18.91 9.33 0.06
C SER A 105 -18.79 8.24 -1.02
N ASP A 106 -17.92 7.25 -0.83
CA ASP A 106 -17.76 6.16 -1.80
C ASP A 106 -19.04 5.31 -1.89
N TYR A 107 -19.70 5.07 -0.75
CA TYR A 107 -20.94 4.29 -0.69
C TYR A 107 -22.16 5.05 -1.23
N PHE A 108 -22.29 6.33 -0.87
CA PHE A 108 -23.51 7.09 -1.14
C PHE A 108 -23.59 7.64 -2.57
N LEU A 109 -22.46 7.88 -3.23
CA LEU A 109 -22.44 8.63 -4.49
C LEU A 109 -22.16 7.76 -5.73
N TYR A 110 -21.46 6.63 -5.61
CA TYR A 110 -20.87 5.96 -6.77
C TYR A 110 -21.12 4.45 -6.90
N GLN A 111 -21.83 3.83 -5.96
CA GLN A 111 -22.19 2.39 -5.98
C GLN A 111 -21.02 1.47 -6.38
N PRO A 112 -20.04 1.27 -5.49
CA PRO A 112 -18.82 0.52 -5.82
C PRO A 112 -19.15 -0.88 -6.35
N SER A 113 -18.36 -1.34 -7.32
CA SER A 113 -18.53 -2.67 -7.90
C SER A 113 -18.46 -3.78 -6.82
N PRO A 114 -19.14 -4.93 -7.02
CA PRO A 114 -19.09 -6.03 -6.06
C PRO A 114 -17.66 -6.49 -5.75
N LEU A 115 -16.77 -6.49 -6.75
CA LEU A 115 -15.40 -6.93 -6.59
C LEU A 115 -14.54 -5.91 -5.82
N SER A 116 -14.76 -4.60 -6.00
CA SER A 116 -14.10 -3.58 -5.17
C SER A 116 -14.56 -3.62 -3.71
N LEU A 117 -15.84 -3.92 -3.46
CA LEU A 117 -16.35 -4.14 -2.10
C LEU A 117 -15.69 -5.35 -1.44
N GLN A 118 -15.59 -6.46 -2.17
CA GLN A 118 -14.91 -7.67 -1.71
C GLN A 118 -13.42 -7.43 -1.45
N LEU A 119 -12.73 -6.70 -2.34
CA LEU A 119 -11.33 -6.33 -2.15
C LEU A 119 -11.16 -5.49 -0.87
N ALA A 120 -11.97 -4.46 -0.67
CA ALA A 120 -11.91 -3.66 0.54
C ALA A 120 -12.12 -4.50 1.81
N GLN A 121 -13.10 -5.40 1.82
CA GLN A 121 -13.33 -6.28 2.97
C GLN A 121 -12.13 -7.21 3.22
N ALA A 122 -11.52 -7.74 2.17
CA ALA A 122 -10.32 -8.56 2.27
C ALA A 122 -9.14 -7.78 2.85
N ILE A 123 -8.85 -6.59 2.30
CA ILE A 123 -7.77 -5.72 2.78
C ILE A 123 -8.02 -5.28 4.23
N ALA A 124 -9.25 -4.91 4.62
CA ALA A 124 -9.57 -4.52 5.99
C ALA A 124 -9.36 -5.66 7.01
N ARG A 125 -9.60 -6.91 6.60
CA ARG A 125 -9.26 -8.08 7.42
C ARG A 125 -7.75 -8.27 7.54
N LEU A 126 -7.03 -8.14 6.42
CA LEU A 126 -5.58 -8.31 6.37
C LEU A 126 -4.84 -7.20 7.13
N GLN A 127 -5.39 -5.97 7.15
CA GLN A 127 -4.92 -4.88 8.02
C GLN A 127 -4.88 -5.29 9.49
N LYS A 128 -5.95 -5.92 9.98
CA LYS A 128 -6.01 -6.39 11.37
C LYS A 128 -4.98 -7.49 11.65
N GLN A 129 -4.72 -8.37 10.69
CA GLN A 129 -3.71 -9.41 10.82
C GLN A 129 -2.28 -8.83 10.85
N GLU A 130 -1.99 -7.89 9.96
CA GLU A 130 -0.69 -7.20 9.92
C GLU A 130 -0.47 -6.36 11.20
N ASP A 131 -1.51 -5.68 11.68
CA ASP A 131 -1.46 -4.93 12.94
C ASP A 131 -1.23 -5.81 14.16
N ALA A 132 -1.95 -6.94 14.27
CA ALA A 132 -1.81 -7.88 15.38
C ALA A 132 -0.37 -8.43 15.50
N GLN A 133 0.34 -8.60 14.38
CA GLN A 133 1.75 -8.97 14.41
C GLN A 133 2.64 -7.82 14.91
N GLY A 134 2.35 -6.58 14.50
CA GLY A 134 3.01 -5.40 15.03
C GLY A 134 2.88 -5.31 16.55
N GLN A 135 1.68 -5.58 17.08
CA GLN A 135 1.42 -5.65 18.51
C GLN A 135 2.17 -6.80 19.19
N ALA A 136 2.17 -8.00 18.60
CA ALA A 136 2.93 -9.15 19.11
C ALA A 136 4.45 -8.86 19.16
N ALA A 137 4.96 -8.01 18.27
CA ALA A 137 6.34 -7.52 18.27
C ALA A 137 6.59 -6.34 19.24
N GLY A 138 5.61 -5.99 20.07
CA GLY A 138 5.70 -4.99 21.13
C GLY A 138 5.51 -3.54 20.68
N ALA A 139 4.85 -3.29 19.55
CA ALA A 139 4.49 -1.93 19.15
C ALA A 139 3.37 -1.36 20.04
N VAL A 140 3.49 -0.09 20.46
CA VAL A 140 2.54 0.54 21.39
C VAL A 140 1.74 1.63 20.68
N HIS A 141 0.42 1.49 20.67
CA HIS A 141 -0.48 2.45 20.00
C HIS A 141 -0.54 3.79 20.73
N ARG A 142 -0.57 4.88 19.94
CA ARG A 142 -0.62 6.25 20.48
C ARG A 142 -2.02 6.86 20.60
N GLY A 143 -3.06 6.13 20.20
CA GLY A 143 -4.48 6.42 20.50
C GLY A 143 -5.13 7.66 19.88
N GLN A 144 -4.37 8.68 19.45
CA GLN A 144 -4.91 9.99 19.06
C GLN A 144 -5.04 10.21 17.54
N TYR A 145 -4.58 9.27 16.70
CA TYR A 145 -4.52 9.44 15.24
C TYR A 145 -5.16 8.26 14.51
N CYS A 146 -4.39 7.59 13.65
CA CYS A 146 -4.75 6.34 13.01
C CYS A 146 -4.66 5.18 14.03
N PRO A 147 -5.59 4.21 14.02
CA PRO A 147 -5.54 3.05 14.91
C PRO A 147 -4.28 2.20 14.69
N TYR A 148 -3.68 2.25 13.50
CA TYR A 148 -2.47 1.52 13.15
C TYR A 148 -1.17 2.29 13.45
N LEU A 149 -1.24 3.49 14.05
CA LEU A 149 -0.07 4.29 14.39
C LEU A 149 0.46 3.93 15.79
N THR A 150 1.75 3.59 15.83
CA THR A 150 2.45 3.21 17.07
C THR A 150 3.65 4.14 17.33
N ASP A 151 4.30 3.93 18.47
CA ASP A 151 5.59 4.53 18.82
C ASP A 151 6.73 4.23 17.84
N ARG A 152 6.61 3.18 17.03
CA ARG A 152 7.56 2.77 16.00
C ARG A 152 7.10 3.09 14.57
N GLY A 153 6.04 3.90 14.43
CA GLY A 153 5.41 4.23 13.15
C GLY A 153 4.18 3.37 12.83
N CYS A 154 3.76 3.36 11.57
CA CYS A 154 2.61 2.56 11.12
C CYS A 154 2.93 1.06 11.13
N THR A 155 2.05 0.26 11.73
CA THR A 155 2.14 -1.21 11.71
C THR A 155 1.87 -1.79 10.33
N LEU A 156 1.01 -1.14 9.54
CA LEU A 156 0.69 -1.55 8.17
C LEU A 156 1.83 -1.24 7.20
N LYS A 157 2.23 -2.23 6.41
CA LYS A 157 3.19 -2.12 5.31
C LYS A 157 2.54 -2.48 3.99
N LEU A 158 1.88 -3.64 3.91
CA LEU A 158 1.29 -4.17 2.68
C LEU A 158 -0.19 -3.83 2.52
N PHE A 159 -0.97 -3.82 3.60
CA PHE A 159 -2.43 -3.69 3.51
C PHE A 159 -2.91 -2.27 3.81
N LYS A 160 -2.15 -1.26 3.43
CA LYS A 160 -2.61 0.14 3.55
C LYS A 160 -3.86 0.36 2.69
N SER A 161 -4.72 1.30 3.07
CA SER A 161 -5.81 1.73 2.18
C SER A 161 -5.23 2.53 0.99
N PRO A 162 -5.99 2.69 -0.11
CA PRO A 162 -5.58 3.55 -1.22
C PRO A 162 -5.32 5.00 -0.78
N ARG A 163 -6.12 5.53 0.15
CA ARG A 163 -5.90 6.89 0.66
C ARG A 163 -4.61 7.01 1.45
N CYS A 164 -4.32 6.02 2.29
CA CYS A 164 -3.13 5.99 3.13
C CYS A 164 -1.85 5.84 2.31
N VAL A 165 -1.82 4.91 1.36
CA VAL A 165 -0.61 4.63 0.57
C VAL A 165 -0.23 5.81 -0.33
N HIS A 166 -1.22 6.55 -0.85
CA HIS A 166 -0.98 7.69 -1.74
C HIS A 166 -0.84 9.04 -1.03
N TYR A 167 -1.01 9.09 0.29
CA TYR A 167 -1.01 10.37 0.98
C TYR A 167 0.39 11.00 1.03
N LEU A 168 0.47 12.28 0.65
CA LEU A 168 1.63 13.15 0.86
C LEU A 168 1.16 14.47 1.48
N CYS A 169 1.80 14.89 2.57
CA CYS A 169 1.52 16.20 3.15
C CYS A 169 2.06 17.32 2.24
N GLN A 170 1.53 18.54 2.38
CA GLN A 170 1.93 19.66 1.52
C GLN A 170 3.45 19.93 1.55
N THR A 171 4.08 19.80 2.72
CA THR A 171 5.53 19.97 2.86
C THR A 171 6.32 18.98 2.01
N LEU A 172 5.96 17.69 2.04
CA LEU A 172 6.58 16.67 1.19
C LEU A 172 6.34 16.95 -0.30
N ARG A 173 5.15 17.42 -0.67
CA ARG A 173 4.85 17.78 -2.07
C ARG A 173 5.76 18.91 -2.57
N THR A 174 5.95 19.95 -1.75
CA THR A 174 6.86 21.06 -2.06
C THR A 174 8.30 20.60 -2.14
N ASP A 175 8.75 19.78 -1.19
CA ASP A 175 10.11 19.25 -1.16
C ASP A 175 10.43 18.36 -2.37
N LEU A 176 9.50 17.48 -2.76
CA LEU A 176 9.66 16.64 -3.96
C LEU A 176 9.81 17.49 -5.22
N ALA A 177 8.99 18.54 -5.37
CA ALA A 177 9.11 19.48 -6.48
C ALA A 177 10.45 20.25 -6.45
N GLY A 178 10.96 20.59 -5.26
CA GLY A 178 12.24 21.26 -5.09
C GLY A 178 13.44 20.37 -5.45
N ARG A 179 13.46 19.11 -4.97
CA ARG A 179 14.59 18.19 -5.16
C ARG A 179 14.62 17.53 -6.53
N TYR A 180 13.46 17.22 -7.10
CA TYR A 180 13.35 16.44 -8.35
C TYR A 180 12.69 17.22 -9.50
N GLY A 181 12.44 18.51 -9.33
CA GLY A 181 11.87 19.38 -10.35
C GLY A 181 10.50 18.89 -10.86
N ALA A 182 10.34 18.88 -12.19
CA ALA A 182 9.09 18.49 -12.84
C ALA A 182 8.68 17.03 -12.55
N ALA A 183 9.65 16.11 -12.44
CA ALA A 183 9.37 14.70 -12.13
C ALA A 183 8.79 14.55 -10.71
N GLY A 184 9.39 15.24 -9.72
CA GLY A 184 8.86 15.26 -8.36
C GLY A 184 7.47 15.89 -8.25
N ALA A 185 7.23 16.97 -8.99
CA ALA A 185 5.91 17.60 -9.07
C ALA A 185 4.86 16.68 -9.72
N GLY A 186 5.22 15.96 -10.79
CA GLY A 186 4.38 14.97 -11.44
C GLY A 186 4.01 13.82 -10.50
N PHE A 187 4.98 13.25 -9.80
CA PHE A 187 4.76 12.22 -8.79
C PHE A 187 3.84 12.70 -7.66
N ALA A 188 4.11 13.87 -7.09
CA ALA A 188 3.29 14.46 -6.04
C ALA A 188 1.84 14.73 -6.49
N THR A 189 1.64 15.04 -7.77
CA THR A 189 0.32 15.24 -8.37
C THR A 189 -0.43 13.92 -8.50
N ALA A 190 0.20 12.90 -9.11
CA ALA A 190 -0.40 11.58 -9.27
C ALA A 190 -0.77 10.94 -7.92
N MET A 191 0.09 11.09 -6.91
CA MET A 191 -0.19 10.65 -5.53
C MET A 191 -1.41 11.39 -4.94
N GLY A 192 -1.43 12.72 -5.05
CA GLY A 192 -2.53 13.55 -4.54
C GLY A 192 -3.88 13.22 -5.21
N GLU A 193 -3.91 13.10 -6.54
CA GLU A 193 -5.10 12.70 -7.29
C GLU A 193 -5.63 11.35 -6.83
N THR A 194 -4.73 10.37 -6.66
CA THR A 194 -5.13 9.02 -6.26
C THR A 194 -5.64 8.98 -4.81
N SER A 195 -5.02 9.74 -3.90
CA SER A 195 -5.47 9.81 -2.50
C SER A 195 -6.86 10.42 -2.32
N ASN A 196 -7.29 11.26 -3.27
CA ASN A 196 -8.58 11.96 -3.23
C ASN A 196 -9.63 11.33 -4.17
N ARG A 197 -9.25 10.28 -4.90
CA ARG A 197 -10.15 9.61 -5.84
C ARG A 197 -11.27 8.88 -5.09
N VAL A 198 -12.45 8.89 -5.69
CA VAL A 198 -13.56 8.04 -5.28
C VAL A 198 -13.36 6.64 -5.84
N ILE A 199 -13.51 5.62 -4.99
CA ILE A 199 -13.31 4.23 -5.38
C ILE A 199 -14.63 3.65 -5.88
N ALA A 200 -14.77 3.48 -7.20
CA ALA A 200 -15.92 2.84 -7.83
C ALA A 200 -15.62 1.40 -8.29
N SER A 201 -14.36 1.11 -8.62
CA SER A 201 -13.92 -0.16 -9.20
C SER A 201 -12.56 -0.60 -8.67
N LEU A 202 -12.09 -1.79 -9.08
CA LEU A 202 -10.74 -2.25 -8.77
C LEU A 202 -9.64 -1.32 -9.29
N ALA A 203 -9.87 -0.69 -10.45
CA ALA A 203 -8.87 0.19 -11.07
C ALA A 203 -8.56 1.42 -10.22
N ASP A 204 -9.48 1.81 -9.32
CA ASP A 204 -9.36 2.99 -8.47
C ASP A 204 -8.49 2.77 -7.23
N PHE A 205 -8.12 1.52 -6.93
CA PHE A 205 -7.21 1.20 -5.83
C PHE A 205 -5.75 1.56 -6.17
N THR A 206 -5.41 1.69 -7.45
CA THR A 206 -4.05 1.91 -7.93
C THR A 206 -4.01 3.03 -8.96
N ASN A 207 -2.83 3.57 -9.26
CA ASN A 207 -2.67 4.51 -10.35
C ASN A 207 -1.33 4.28 -11.07
N PRO A 208 -1.33 3.76 -12.32
CA PRO A 208 -0.10 3.56 -13.08
C PRO A 208 0.75 4.82 -13.26
N ALA A 209 0.12 6.00 -13.29
CA ALA A 209 0.83 7.27 -13.42
C ALA A 209 1.76 7.53 -12.22
N VAL A 210 1.44 7.01 -11.03
CA VAL A 210 2.31 7.13 -9.84
C VAL A 210 3.62 6.38 -10.07
N LEU A 211 3.56 5.15 -10.60
CA LEU A 211 4.77 4.38 -10.88
C LEU A 211 5.56 4.95 -12.06
N ALA A 212 4.87 5.43 -13.10
CA ALA A 212 5.52 6.07 -14.25
C ALA A 212 6.31 7.32 -13.83
N THR A 213 5.67 8.24 -13.12
CA THR A 213 6.33 9.48 -12.64
C THR A 213 7.42 9.20 -11.61
N ALA A 214 7.28 8.14 -10.79
CA ALA A 214 8.34 7.71 -9.88
C ALA A 214 9.59 7.22 -10.63
N ARG A 215 9.45 6.57 -11.80
CA ARG A 215 10.59 6.13 -12.61
C ARG A 215 11.34 7.27 -13.27
N ASP A 216 10.65 8.36 -13.57
CA ASP A 216 11.30 9.58 -14.05
C ASP A 216 12.08 10.29 -12.93
N MET A 217 11.69 10.03 -11.67
CA MET A 217 12.30 10.61 -10.47
C MET A 217 13.45 9.77 -9.92
N LEU A 218 13.35 8.43 -9.97
CA LEU A 218 14.25 7.48 -9.34
C LEU A 218 14.82 6.48 -10.35
N PRO A 219 16.10 6.08 -10.22
CA PRO A 219 16.59 4.93 -10.94
C PRO A 219 15.80 3.68 -10.52
N ALA A 220 15.44 2.84 -11.51
CA ALA A 220 14.76 1.56 -11.29
C ALA A 220 15.67 0.56 -10.57
#